data_AF-A0A4R8BV29-F1
#
_entry.id   AF-A0A4R8BV29-F1
#
_cell.length_a   1.000
_cell.length_b   1.000
_cell.length_c   1.000
_cell.angle_alpha   90.00
_cell.angle_beta   90.00
_cell.angle_gamma   90.00
#
_symmetry.space_group_name_H-M   'P 1'
#
loop_
_entity.id
_entity.type
_entity.pdbx_description
1 polymer ?
#
loop_
_entity_poly.entity_id
_entity_poly.type
_entity_poly.pdbx_seq_one_letter_code
_entity_poly.pdbx_strand_id
1 'polypeptide(L)'
;MTGGPPGSFDPFRPPLIGAWVWEETMTAAQWRCECAGQCGRPHTKTKGRCGTIHGTAHRLAVVAADPLATLTAAVTATERVALCATCETGVRRTAEAARTTTEPAQPDLFDTTGIEAA
;
A
#
# COMPACT_ATOMS: atom_id res chain seq x y z
N MET A 1 -19.38 -8.57 -21.78
CA MET A 1 -18.10 -8.50 -22.53
C MET A 1 -18.26 -7.49 -23.65
N THR A 2 -18.12 -6.20 -23.35
CA THR A 2 -18.19 -5.12 -24.36
C THR A 2 -16.77 -4.73 -24.75
N GLY A 3 -16.28 -5.31 -25.85
CA GLY A 3 -14.99 -4.94 -26.43
C GLY A 3 -15.05 -3.51 -26.97
N GLY A 4 -14.17 -2.64 -26.48
CA GLY A 4 -13.96 -1.29 -27.01
C GLY A 4 -13.32 -1.31 -28.41
N PRO A 5 -13.31 -0.17 -29.12
CA PRO A 5 -12.83 -0.09 -30.50
C PRO A 5 -11.36 -0.51 -30.64
N PRO A 6 -10.97 -1.13 -31.77
CA PRO A 6 -9.58 -1.53 -32.00
C PRO A 6 -8.69 -0.29 -32.04
N GLY A 7 -7.73 -0.21 -31.11
CA GLY A 7 -6.77 0.90 -31.02
C GLY A 7 -6.90 1.79 -29.78
N SER A 8 -7.97 1.68 -28.99
CA SER A 8 -7.96 2.25 -27.63
C SER A 8 -7.16 1.32 -26.73
N PHE A 9 -5.97 1.75 -26.30
CA PHE A 9 -5.27 1.09 -25.19
C PHE A 9 -6.25 1.06 -24.01
N ASP A 10 -6.69 -0.14 -23.63
CA ASP A 10 -7.49 -0.32 -22.42
C ASP A 10 -6.65 0.19 -21.24
N PRO A 11 -7.05 1.30 -20.58
CA PRO A 11 -6.26 1.87 -19.49
C PRO A 11 -6.23 0.95 -18.26
N PHE A 12 -7.03 -0.12 -18.28
CA PHE A 12 -7.22 -1.09 -17.21
C PHE A 12 -6.54 -2.41 -17.48
N ARG A 13 -5.51 -2.45 -18.34
CA ARG A 13 -4.79 -3.69 -18.61
C ARG A 13 -4.29 -4.31 -17.30
N PRO A 14 -4.77 -5.50 -16.92
CA PRO A 14 -4.31 -6.18 -15.72
C PRO A 14 -2.82 -6.54 -15.84
N PRO A 15 -2.13 -6.74 -14.71
CA PRO A 15 -0.74 -7.18 -14.72
C PRO A 15 -0.61 -8.55 -15.41
N LEU A 16 0.53 -8.80 -16.06
CA LEU A 16 0.78 -10.08 -16.74
C LEU A 16 0.74 -11.27 -15.78
N ILE A 17 1.22 -11.08 -14.56
CA ILE A 17 1.22 -12.08 -13.49
C ILE A 17 0.26 -11.61 -12.40
N GLY A 18 -0.57 -12.54 -11.90
CA GLY A 18 -1.54 -12.23 -10.86
C GLY A 18 -2.75 -11.41 -11.34
N ALA A 19 -3.05 -11.41 -12.65
CA ALA A 19 -4.19 -10.70 -13.23
C ALA A 19 -5.50 -10.98 -12.49
N TRP A 20 -5.77 -12.24 -12.16
CA TRP A 20 -6.97 -12.65 -11.45
C TRP A 20 -7.04 -12.06 -10.03
N VAL A 21 -5.95 -12.16 -9.25
CA VAL A 21 -5.86 -11.58 -7.90
C VAL A 21 -6.01 -10.05 -7.95
N TRP A 22 -5.41 -9.43 -8.97
CA TRP A 22 -5.53 -8.00 -9.19
C TRP A 22 -6.97 -7.60 -9.50
N GLU A 23 -7.64 -8.29 -10.42
CA GLU A 23 -9.01 -7.99 -10.83
C GLU A 23 -10.00 -8.24 -9.69
N GLU A 24 -9.84 -9.32 -8.94
CA GLU A 24 -10.64 -9.62 -7.75
C GLU A 24 -10.53 -8.51 -6.71
N THR A 25 -9.29 -8.12 -6.35
CA THR A 25 -9.05 -7.05 -5.37
C THR A 25 -9.58 -5.71 -5.87
N MET A 26 -9.34 -5.36 -7.12
CA MET A 26 -9.81 -4.10 -7.72
C MET A 26 -11.33 -4.04 -7.81
N THR A 27 -11.99 -5.17 -8.09
CA THR A 27 -13.46 -5.27 -8.13
C THR A 27 -14.05 -5.16 -6.72
N ALA A 28 -13.47 -5.84 -5.73
CA ALA A 28 -13.87 -5.74 -4.32
C ALA A 28 -13.73 -4.28 -3.81
N ALA A 29 -12.65 -3.61 -4.20
CA ALA A 29 -12.39 -2.20 -3.92
C ALA A 29 -13.29 -1.22 -4.71
N GLN A 30 -14.15 -1.73 -5.61
CA GLN A 30 -14.94 -0.93 -6.53
C GLN A 30 -14.09 0.09 -7.31
N TRP A 31 -12.87 -0.32 -7.68
CA TRP A 31 -11.89 0.49 -8.39
C TRP A 31 -11.51 1.78 -7.65
N ARG A 32 -11.66 1.83 -6.32
CA ARG A 32 -11.39 3.00 -5.50
C ARG A 32 -10.30 2.72 -4.46
N CYS A 33 -9.53 3.73 -4.11
CA CYS A 33 -8.51 3.61 -3.07
C CYS A 33 -9.13 3.30 -1.68
N GLU A 34 -8.61 2.28 -1.01
CA GLU A 34 -9.14 1.68 0.22
C GLU A 34 -8.39 2.08 1.50
N CYS A 35 -7.56 3.12 1.47
CA CYS A 35 -6.67 3.48 2.59
C CYS A 35 -7.34 3.72 3.95
N ALA A 36 -8.67 3.88 4.02
CA ALA A 36 -9.44 4.14 5.24
C ALA A 36 -8.88 5.23 6.18
N GLY A 37 -8.08 6.17 5.66
CA GLY A 37 -7.44 7.23 6.46
C GLY A 37 -6.07 6.86 7.07
N GLN A 38 -5.64 5.60 6.95
CA GLN A 38 -4.36 5.11 7.46
C GLN A 38 -3.14 5.80 6.82
N CYS A 39 -3.33 6.48 5.68
CA CYS A 39 -2.27 7.24 5.02
C CYS A 39 -1.94 8.58 5.71
N GLY A 40 -2.63 8.93 6.81
CA GLY A 40 -2.39 10.14 7.60
C GLY A 40 -2.99 11.41 7.00
N ARG A 41 -3.75 11.32 5.90
CA ARG A 41 -4.45 12.46 5.28
C ARG A 41 -5.88 12.57 5.80
N PRO A 42 -6.42 13.79 6.01
CA PRO A 42 -7.68 13.97 6.72
C PRO A 42 -8.93 13.56 5.93
N HIS A 43 -8.86 13.47 4.60
CA HIS A 43 -9.99 13.03 3.74
C HIS A 43 -11.36 13.64 4.11
N THR A 44 -11.38 14.92 4.47
CA THR A 44 -12.57 15.60 5.03
C THR A 44 -13.77 15.59 4.08
N LYS A 45 -13.51 15.73 2.77
CA LYS A 45 -14.55 15.73 1.73
C LYS A 45 -15.10 14.34 1.39
N THR A 46 -14.41 13.28 1.80
CA THR A 46 -14.64 11.91 1.35
C THR A 46 -14.87 10.94 2.51
N LYS A 47 -15.29 11.48 3.67
CA LYS A 47 -15.67 10.73 4.87
C LYS A 47 -14.57 9.75 5.32
N GLY A 48 -13.31 10.21 5.33
CA GLY A 48 -12.19 9.41 5.82
C GLY A 48 -11.59 8.42 4.81
N ARG A 49 -12.12 8.34 3.58
CA ARG A 49 -11.52 7.51 2.51
C ARG A 49 -10.93 8.35 1.39
N CYS A 50 -9.92 7.84 0.70
CA CYS A 50 -9.37 8.54 -0.46
C CYS A 50 -10.40 8.59 -1.60
N GLY A 51 -10.48 9.75 -2.27
CA GLY A 51 -11.41 9.96 -3.38
C GLY A 51 -10.95 9.34 -4.70
N THR A 52 -9.69 8.90 -4.77
CA THR A 52 -9.05 8.44 -5.99
C THR A 52 -9.69 7.16 -6.52
N ILE A 53 -10.10 7.22 -7.78
CA ILE A 53 -10.63 6.09 -8.57
C ILE A 53 -9.55 5.69 -9.58
N HIS A 54 -9.44 4.39 -9.82
CA HIS A 54 -8.53 3.84 -10.81
C HIS A 54 -8.89 4.32 -12.21
N GLY A 55 -7.89 4.77 -12.96
CA GLY A 55 -8.06 5.25 -14.32
C GLY A 55 -6.76 5.78 -14.91
N THR A 56 -6.87 6.43 -16.06
CA THR A 56 -5.72 6.99 -16.80
C THR A 56 -4.93 8.01 -15.97
N ALA A 57 -5.61 8.85 -15.18
CA ALA A 57 -4.97 9.86 -14.34
C ALA A 57 -4.35 9.28 -13.06
N HIS A 58 -4.93 8.20 -12.52
CA HIS A 58 -4.50 7.63 -11.25
C HIS A 58 -4.57 6.11 -11.30
N ARG A 59 -3.41 5.46 -11.24
CA ARG A 59 -3.33 4.01 -11.10
C ARG A 59 -3.39 3.63 -9.62
N LEU A 60 -4.04 2.50 -9.37
CA LEU A 60 -4.10 1.86 -8.07
C LEU A 60 -3.25 0.59 -8.17
N ALA A 61 -2.50 0.33 -7.11
CA ALA A 61 -1.76 -0.91 -6.93
C ALA A 61 -2.55 -1.81 -5.98
N VAL A 62 -2.47 -3.11 -6.24
CA VAL A 62 -2.94 -4.14 -5.31
C VAL A 62 -1.77 -4.50 -4.42
N VAL A 63 -1.92 -4.25 -3.12
CA VAL A 63 -0.87 -4.45 -2.11
C VAL A 63 -1.42 -5.27 -0.95
N ALA A 64 -0.54 -5.79 -0.09
CA ALA A 64 -0.96 -6.43 1.14
C ALA A 64 -1.68 -5.43 2.05
N ALA A 65 -2.71 -5.89 2.77
CA ALA A 65 -3.42 -5.07 3.74
C ALA A 65 -2.51 -4.66 4.91
N ASP A 66 -1.58 -5.54 5.31
CA ASP A 66 -0.50 -5.20 6.25
C ASP A 66 0.63 -4.46 5.50
N PRO A 67 0.85 -3.16 5.77
CA PRO A 67 1.88 -2.37 5.09
C PRO A 67 3.31 -2.71 5.50
N LEU A 68 3.50 -3.49 6.56
CA LEU A 68 4.81 -3.95 7.05
C LEU A 68 5.10 -5.41 6.65
N ALA A 69 4.18 -6.05 5.91
CA ALA A 69 4.37 -7.40 5.43
C ALA A 69 5.67 -7.53 4.61
N THR A 70 6.42 -8.61 4.85
CA THR A 70 7.57 -8.94 3.99
C THR A 70 7.10 -9.24 2.57
N LEU A 71 8.00 -9.15 1.58
CA LEU A 71 7.64 -9.42 0.18
C LEU A 71 6.98 -10.81 0.01
N THR A 72 7.54 -11.83 0.66
CA THR A 72 6.98 -13.19 0.63
C THR A 72 5.57 -13.22 1.20
N ALA A 73 5.36 -12.61 2.37
CA ALA A 73 4.05 -12.51 3.00
C ALA A 73 3.06 -11.68 2.18
N ALA A 74 3.53 -10.64 1.47
CA ALA A 74 2.69 -9.81 0.62
C ALA A 74 2.20 -10.57 -0.63
N VAL A 75 3.06 -11.42 -1.20
CA VAL A 75 2.69 -12.28 -2.33
C VAL A 75 1.71 -13.36 -1.90
N THR A 76 1.92 -13.98 -0.73
CA THR A 76 1.04 -15.02 -0.18
C THR A 76 -0.14 -14.47 0.64
N ALA A 77 -0.23 -13.15 0.81
CA ALA A 77 -1.20 -12.51 1.69
C ALA A 77 -2.61 -13.02 1.41
N THR A 78 -3.39 -13.31 2.45
CA THR A 78 -4.81 -13.64 2.28
C THR A 78 -5.64 -12.39 2.06
N GLU A 79 -5.19 -11.25 2.60
CA GLU A 79 -5.89 -9.97 2.52
C GLU A 79 -5.07 -8.93 1.76
N ARG A 80 -5.70 -8.35 0.73
CA ARG A 80 -5.12 -7.36 -0.17
C ARG A 80 -6.05 -6.16 -0.28
N VAL A 81 -5.49 -5.00 -0.56
CA VAL A 81 -6.22 -3.75 -0.72
C VAL A 81 -5.76 -3.00 -1.96
N ALA A 82 -6.66 -2.22 -2.56
CA ALA A 82 -6.32 -1.33 -3.66
C ALA A 82 -5.92 0.06 -3.12
N LEU A 83 -4.67 0.49 -3.34
CA LEU A 83 -4.18 1.80 -2.91
C LEU A 83 -3.66 2.64 -4.08
N CYS A 84 -3.87 3.95 -4.01
CA CYS A 84 -3.13 4.86 -4.89
C CYS A 84 -1.70 5.06 -4.36
N ALA A 85 -0.75 5.37 -5.25
CA ALA A 85 0.67 5.47 -4.92
C ALA A 85 0.93 6.35 -3.68
N THR A 86 0.23 7.48 -3.56
CA THR A 86 0.40 8.37 -2.42
C THR A 86 -0.16 7.80 -1.11
N CYS A 87 -1.24 7.04 -1.17
CA CYS A 87 -1.78 6.37 0.02
C CYS A 87 -0.89 5.20 0.41
N GLU A 88 -0.40 4.41 -0.53
CA GLU A 88 0.55 3.32 -0.26
C GLU A 88 1.78 3.83 0.51
N THR A 89 2.44 4.89 0.01
CA THR A 89 3.58 5.49 0.72
C THR A 89 3.19 6.03 2.10
N GLY A 90 2.02 6.65 2.21
CA GLY A 90 1.54 7.23 3.48
C GLY A 90 1.19 6.19 4.54
N VAL A 91 0.54 5.10 4.14
CA VAL A 91 0.17 3.99 5.04
C VAL A 91 1.45 3.35 5.56
N ARG A 92 2.41 3.04 4.68
CA ARG A 92 3.70 2.47 5.08
C ARG A 92 4.46 3.36 6.05
N ARG A 93 4.60 4.65 5.75
CA ARG A 93 5.27 5.62 6.63
C ARG A 93 4.58 5.70 8.00
N THR A 94 3.25 5.71 8.05
CA THR A 94 2.49 5.79 9.30
C THR A 94 2.68 4.53 10.14
N ALA A 95 2.68 3.35 9.50
CA ALA A 95 2.93 2.08 10.16
C ALA A 95 4.37 1.97 10.70
N GLU A 96 5.36 2.41 9.93
CA GLU A 96 6.77 2.45 10.36
C GLU A 96 6.95 3.37 11.58
N ALA A 97 6.35 4.58 11.57
CA ALA A 97 6.42 5.50 12.70
C ALA A 97 5.75 4.95 13.97
N ALA A 98 4.62 4.23 13.82
CA ALA A 98 3.96 3.58 14.94
C ALA A 98 4.83 2.47 15.56
N ARG A 99 5.60 1.73 14.74
CA ARG A 99 6.52 0.69 15.21
C ARG A 99 7.66 1.28 16.06
N THR A 100 8.30 2.36 15.59
CA THR A 100 9.41 2.99 16.31
C THR A 100 9.00 3.58 17.67
N THR A 101 7.73 3.98 17.83
CA THR A 101 7.22 4.49 19.11
C THR A 101 7.06 3.40 20.17
N THR A 102 7.04 2.12 19.76
CA THR A 102 6.79 0.97 20.63
C THR A 102 8.08 0.22 21.01
N GLU A 103 9.20 0.48 20.34
CA GLU A 103 10.47 -0.19 20.61
C GLU A 103 11.17 0.46 21.82
N PRO A 104 11.61 -0.30 22.84
CA PRO A 104 12.45 0.26 23.91
C PRO A 104 13.72 0.85 23.30
N ALA A 105 14.18 1.98 23.86
CA ALA A 105 15.33 2.74 23.37
C ALA A 105 16.48 1.80 22.94
N GLN A 106 16.80 1.79 21.65
CA GLN A 106 17.91 0.99 21.16
C GLN A 106 19.20 1.49 21.84
N PRO A 107 19.97 0.61 22.51
CA PRO A 107 21.26 1.00 23.05
C PRO A 107 22.16 1.42 21.89
N ASP A 108 22.89 2.51 22.09
CA ASP A 108 23.73 3.11 21.05
C ASP A 108 24.73 2.08 20.54
N LEU A 109 24.67 1.79 19.24
CA LEU A 109 25.47 0.78 18.56
C LEU A 109 26.98 1.10 18.62
N PHE A 110 27.33 2.34 18.99
CA PHE A 110 28.70 2.83 19.06
C PHE A 110 29.14 3.22 20.47
N ASP A 111 28.46 2.79 21.53
CA ASP A 111 28.95 3.02 22.89
C ASP A 111 30.18 2.13 23.17
N THR A 112 31.35 2.64 22.78
CA THR A 112 32.66 2.01 22.94
C THR A 112 33.33 2.38 24.27
N THR A 113 32.57 2.91 25.24
CA THR A 113 33.10 3.34 26.54
C THR A 113 33.57 2.21 27.48
N GLY A 114 33.69 0.97 26.97
CA GLY A 114 34.10 -0.21 27.74
C GLY A 114 35.25 -1.02 27.15
N ILE A 115 36.13 -0.46 26.30
CA ILE A 115 37.36 -1.14 25.85
C ILE A 115 38.60 -0.37 26.32
N GLU A 116 38.71 -0.17 27.63
CA GLU A 116 40.00 0.10 28.28
C GLU A 116 40.16 -0.82 29.50
N ALA A 117 41.40 -1.29 29.68
CA ALA A 117 41.92 -2.17 30.73
C ALA A 117 41.77 -3.69 30.53
N ALA A 118 42.76 -4.28 29.85
CA ALA A 118 43.69 -5.25 30.45
C ALA A 118 44.86 -5.54 29.51
#